data_AF-A0AAV8WP16-F1
#
_entry.id   AF-A0AAV8WP16-F1
#
_cell.length_a   1.000
_cell.length_b   1.000
_cell.length_c   1.000
_cell.angle_alpha   90.00
_cell.angle_beta   90.00
_cell.angle_gamma   90.00
#
_symmetry.space_group_name_H-M   'P 1'
#
loop_
_entity.id
_entity.type
_entity.pdbx_description
1 polymer ?
#
loop_
_entity_poly.entity_id
_entity_poly.type
_entity_poly.pdbx_seq_one_letter_code
_entity_poly.pdbx_strand_id
1 'polypeptide(L)'
;MNKIFPIILRQHRSFTTSTKLNKIINIKGNDEFLSKVMNSENPVIVNFHAEWCEPCHILTPKMKELIEPKDDIDLAIVDVETHAELVHTF
;
A
#
# COMPACT_ATOMS: atom_id res chain seq x y z
N MET A 1 -41.45 -41.55 14.29
CA MET A 1 -41.00 -40.70 13.17
C MET A 1 -41.16 -39.24 13.57
N ASN A 2 -40.21 -38.41 13.12
CA ASN A 2 -40.10 -36.96 13.30
C ASN A 2 -39.37 -36.49 14.57
N LYS A 3 -38.03 -36.58 14.53
CA LYS A 3 -37.14 -35.76 15.36
C LYS A 3 -37.05 -34.37 14.76
N ILE A 4 -37.74 -33.40 15.34
CA ILE A 4 -37.57 -31.97 15.04
C ILE A 4 -36.46 -31.46 15.95
N PHE A 5 -35.25 -31.37 15.40
CA PHE A 5 -34.16 -30.62 16.01
C PHE A 5 -34.35 -29.13 15.69
N PRO A 6 -34.37 -28.23 16.66
CA PRO A 6 -34.35 -26.81 16.37
C PRO A 6 -32.95 -26.47 15.83
N ILE A 7 -32.91 -25.98 14.60
CA ILE A 7 -31.71 -25.41 13.99
C ILE A 7 -31.44 -24.10 14.74
N ILE A 8 -30.58 -24.17 15.77
CA ILE A 8 -29.92 -22.99 16.31
C ILE A 8 -28.97 -22.52 15.21
N LEU A 9 -29.41 -21.57 14.38
CA LEU A 9 -28.52 -20.80 13.51
C LEU A 9 -27.63 -19.95 14.41
N ARG A 10 -26.55 -20.58 14.89
CA ARG A 10 -25.40 -19.90 15.47
C ARG A 10 -24.88 -18.98 14.36
N GLN A 11 -25.17 -17.68 14.46
CA GLN A 11 -24.59 -16.67 13.59
C GLN A 11 -23.08 -16.74 13.79
N HIS A 12 -22.42 -17.56 12.99
CA HIS A 12 -20.99 -17.50 12.81
C HIS A 12 -20.74 -16.12 12.21
N ARG A 13 -20.29 -15.17 13.03
CA ARG A 13 -19.66 -13.97 12.50
C ARG A 13 -18.52 -14.47 11.60
N SER A 14 -18.70 -14.41 10.30
CA SER A 14 -17.57 -14.51 9.37
C SER A 14 -16.71 -13.29 9.63
N PHE A 15 -15.64 -13.49 10.40
CA PHE A 15 -14.53 -12.57 10.40
C PHE A 15 -13.78 -12.79 9.10
N THR A 16 -14.07 -11.96 8.10
CA THR A 16 -13.21 -11.84 6.93
C THR A 16 -12.20 -10.75 7.25
N THR A 17 -10.96 -11.13 7.54
CA THR A 17 -9.84 -10.19 7.52
C THR A 17 -9.46 -9.98 6.06
N SER A 18 -9.81 -8.84 5.48
CA SER A 18 -9.25 -8.43 4.19
C SER A 18 -7.82 -7.97 4.47
N THR A 19 -6.85 -8.84 4.25
CA THR A 19 -5.44 -8.46 4.34
C THR A 19 -5.17 -7.46 3.22
N LYS A 20 -5.10 -6.17 3.55
CA LYS A 20 -4.65 -5.12 2.63
C LYS A 20 -3.18 -5.39 2.28
N LEU A 21 -2.95 -5.88 1.06
CA LEU A 21 -1.63 -6.10 0.43
C LEU A 21 -1.46 -4.99 -0.64
N ASN A 22 -0.44 -4.14 -0.70
CA ASN A 22 0.88 -4.06 -0.05
C ASN A 22 1.21 -2.59 0.28
N LYS A 23 1.83 -2.35 1.44
CA LYS A 23 2.17 -1.03 2.02
C LYS A 23 3.28 -0.27 1.29
N ILE A 24 4.08 -0.94 0.47
CA ILE A 24 5.24 -0.38 -0.22
C ILE A 24 5.10 -0.72 -1.70
N ILE A 25 5.06 0.30 -2.54
CA ILE A 25 4.69 0.21 -3.95
C ILE A 25 5.77 0.89 -4.79
N ASN A 26 6.33 0.19 -5.78
CA ASN A 26 7.16 0.81 -6.80
C ASN A 26 6.25 1.26 -7.94
N ILE A 27 6.14 2.56 -8.15
CA ILE A 27 5.28 3.15 -9.18
C ILE A 27 5.95 2.98 -10.55
N LYS A 28 5.19 2.46 -11.52
CA LYS A 28 5.67 2.20 -12.89
C LYS A 28 5.13 3.16 -13.94
N GLY A 29 4.32 4.14 -13.54
CA GLY A 29 3.71 5.09 -14.46
C GLY A 29 2.55 5.88 -13.86
N ASN A 30 2.01 6.81 -14.65
CA ASN A 30 1.04 7.79 -14.18
C ASN A 30 -0.28 7.15 -13.74
N ASP A 31 -0.79 6.14 -14.45
CA ASP A 31 -2.03 5.44 -14.07
C ASP A 31 -1.90 4.77 -12.69
N GLU A 32 -0.72 4.22 -12.40
CA GLU A 32 -0.43 3.61 -11.11
C GLU A 32 -0.29 4.67 -10.01
N PHE A 33 0.36 5.80 -10.33
CA PHE A 33 0.44 6.94 -9.41
C PHE A 33 -0.95 7.49 -9.06
N LEU A 34 -1.81 7.72 -10.07
CA LEU A 34 -3.16 8.21 -9.86
C LEU A 34 -3.99 7.24 -9.01
N SER A 35 -3.96 5.95 -9.33
CA SER A 35 -4.77 4.96 -8.61
C SER A 35 -4.25 4.64 -7.21
N LYS A 36 -2.94 4.58 -7.01
CA LYS A 36 -2.33 4.11 -5.74
C LYS A 36 -1.82 5.22 -4.83
N VAL A 37 -1.63 6.43 -5.34
CA VAL A 37 -1.20 7.60 -4.56
C VAL A 37 -2.33 8.60 -4.44
N MET A 38 -2.82 9.13 -5.57
CA MET A 38 -3.79 10.22 -5.55
C MET A 38 -5.17 9.79 -5.07
N ASN A 39 -5.59 8.58 -5.43
CA ASN A 39 -6.89 8.01 -5.04
C ASN A 39 -6.78 7.04 -3.86
N SER A 40 -5.67 7.06 -3.10
CA SER A 40 -5.51 6.15 -1.97
C SER A 40 -6.43 6.52 -0.81
N GLU A 41 -6.97 5.49 -0.15
CA GLU A 41 -7.72 5.65 1.10
C GLU A 41 -6.81 6.00 2.29
N ASN A 42 -5.54 5.57 2.24
CA ASN A 42 -4.53 5.89 3.26
C ASN A 42 -3.68 7.08 2.78
N PRO A 43 -3.19 7.93 3.70
CA PRO A 43 -2.06 8.81 3.40
C PRO A 43 -0.88 8.05 2.80
N VAL A 44 -0.29 8.61 1.74
CA VAL A 44 0.82 8.00 1.03
C VAL A 44 2.04 8.91 1.10
N ILE A 45 3.16 8.37 1.58
CA ILE A 45 4.46 9.03 1.48
C ILE A 45 5.04 8.67 0.11
N VAL A 46 5.44 9.68 -0.67
CA VAL A 46 6.08 9.47 -1.96
C VAL A 46 7.58 9.72 -1.83
N ASN A 47 8.38 8.70 -2.14
CA ASN A 47 9.83 8.76 -2.19
C ASN A 47 10.29 8.79 -3.65
N PHE A 48 10.58 9.99 -4.14
CA PHE A 48 11.25 10.19 -5.42
C PHE A 48 12.75 9.91 -5.25
N HIS A 49 13.23 8.81 -5.85
CA HIS A 49 14.61 8.34 -5.71
C HIS A 49 15.29 8.13 -7.07
N ALA A 50 16.60 7.94 -7.04
CA ALA A 50 17.42 7.57 -8.19
C ALA A 50 18.56 6.64 -7.73
N GLU A 51 19.16 5.89 -8.65
CA GLU A 51 20.33 5.04 -8.35
C GLU A 51 21.56 5.86 -7.95
N TRP A 52 21.72 7.05 -8.53
CA TRP A 52 22.78 7.99 -8.19
C TRP A 52 22.52 8.78 -6.89
N CYS A 53 21.36 8.58 -6.25
CA CYS A 53 21.03 9.27 -4.99
C CYS A 53 21.61 8.50 -3.78
N GLU A 54 22.84 8.81 -3.42
CA GLU A 54 23.52 8.17 -2.28
C GLU A 54 22.77 8.32 -0.94
N PRO A 55 22.21 9.50 -0.57
CA PRO A 55 21.38 9.61 0.63
C PRO A 55 20.13 8.73 0.60
N CYS A 56 19.56 8.48 -0.59
CA CYS A 56 18.37 7.65 -0.76
C CYS A 56 18.65 6.18 -0.43
N HIS A 57 19.88 5.70 -0.62
CA HIS A 57 20.28 4.32 -0.27
C HIS A 57 20.19 4.05 1.24
N ILE A 58 20.35 5.08 2.07
CA ILE A 58 20.19 4.96 3.53
C ILE A 58 18.74 5.25 3.94
N LEU A 59 18.13 6.27 3.35
CA LEU A 59 16.79 6.73 3.74
C LEU A 59 15.70 5.74 3.34
N THR A 60 15.77 5.17 2.13
CA THR A 60 14.72 4.31 1.58
C THR A 60 14.52 3.04 2.43
N PRO A 61 15.57 2.29 2.81
CA PRO A 61 15.41 1.15 3.72
C PRO A 61 14.81 1.56 5.06
N LYS A 62 15.23 2.70 5.62
CA LYS A 62 14.71 3.19 6.90
C LYS A 62 13.23 3.53 6.84
N MET A 63 12.78 4.15 5.75
CA MET A 63 11.36 4.42 5.54
C MET A 63 10.55 3.12 5.43
N LYS A 64 11.06 2.11 4.72
CA LYS A 64 10.41 0.80 4.64
C LYS A 64 10.24 0.17 6.03
N GLU A 65 11.30 0.14 6.85
CA GLU A 65 11.24 -0.39 8.22
C GLU A 65 10.19 0.32 9.09
N LEU A 66 10.05 1.64 8.95
CA LEU A 66 9.11 2.43 9.75
C LEU A 66 7.65 2.26 9.31
N ILE A 67 7.43 1.97 8.02
CA ILE A 67 6.10 1.88 7.41
C ILE A 67 5.56 0.46 7.41
N GLU A 68 6.41 -0.56 7.28
CA GLU A 68 6.03 -1.97 7.28
C GLU A 68 5.09 -2.40 8.44
N PRO A 69 5.27 -1.93 9.70
CA PRO A 69 4.34 -2.27 10.79
C PRO A 69 3.06 -1.42 10.84
N LYS A 70 2.92 -0.36 10.02
CA LYS A 70 1.76 0.56 10.03
C LYS A 70 0.71 0.17 9.00
N ASP A 71 -0.56 0.16 9.34
CA ASP A 71 -1.65 -0.20 8.40
C ASP A 71 -2.36 1.04 7.82
N ASP A 72 -2.07 2.21 8.37
CA ASP A 72 -2.72 3.49 8.10
C ASP A 72 -1.92 4.40 7.17
N ILE A 73 -0.72 4.01 6.74
CA ILE A 73 0.16 4.79 5.87
C ILE A 73 0.80 3.86 4.84
N ASP A 74 0.82 4.30 3.59
CA ASP A 74 1.49 3.61 2.49
C ASP A 74 2.75 4.37 2.02
N LEU A 75 3.67 3.67 1.38
CA LEU A 75 4.90 4.19 0.78
C LEU A 75 4.89 3.93 -0.74
N ALA A 76 4.91 4.99 -1.53
CA ALA A 76 5.18 4.93 -2.96
C ALA A 76 6.64 5.27 -3.24
N ILE A 77 7.31 4.47 -4.05
CA ILE A 77 8.68 4.66 -4.49
C ILE A 77 8.63 4.96 -5.98
N VAL A 78 9.18 6.10 -6.38
CA VAL A 78 9.17 6.58 -7.77
C VAL A 78 10.60 6.83 -8.20
N ASP A 79 11.04 6.14 -9.25
CA ASP A 79 12.32 6.41 -9.88
C ASP A 79 12.19 7.64 -10.80
N VAL A 80 12.96 8.69 -10.48
CA VAL A 80 12.93 9.98 -11.18
C VAL A 80 13.50 9.91 -12.59
N GLU A 81 14.37 8.94 -12.87
CA GLU A 81 15.00 8.80 -14.19
C GLU A 81 14.03 8.17 -15.18
N THR A 82 13.24 7.19 -14.72
CA THR A 82 12.25 6.50 -15.54
C THR A 82 10.89 7.22 -15.58
N HIS A 83 10.62 8.14 -14.66
CA HIS A 83 9.33 8.83 -14.53
C HIS A 83 9.45 10.36 -14.43
N ALA A 84 10.24 11.00 -15.29
CA ALA A 84 10.48 12.43 -15.28
C ALA A 84 9.19 13.30 -15.32
N GLU A 85 8.13 12.84 -16.01
CA GLU A 85 6.85 13.55 -16.07
C GLU A 85 6.20 13.71 -14.69
N LEU A 86 6.28 12.67 -13.84
CA LEU A 86 5.75 12.73 -12.48
C LEU A 86 6.51 13.76 -11.63
N VAL A 87 7.82 13.84 -11.79
CA VAL A 87 8.71 14.76 -11.05
C VAL A 87 8.46 16.23 -11.42
N HIS A 88 8.08 16.50 -12.66
CA HIS A 88 7.79 17.87 -13.08
C HIS A 88 6.37 18.32 -12.70
N THR A 89 5.48 17.37 -12.43
CA THR A 89 4.07 17.64 -12.14
C THR A 89 3.80 17.84 -10.64
N PHE A 90 4.55 17.15 -9.78
CA PHE A 90 4.35 17.11 -8.33
C PHE A 90 5.63 17.48 -7.58
#